data_AF-A0A0Q9IZL0-F1
#
_entry.id   AF-A0A0Q9IZL0-F1
#
_cell.length_a   1.000
_cell.length_b   1.000
_cell.length_c   1.000
_cell.angle_alpha   90.00
_cell.angle_beta   90.00
_cell.angle_gamma   90.00
#
_symmetry.space_group_name_H-M   'P 1'
#
loop_
_entity.id
_entity.type
_entity.pdbx_description
1 polymer ?
#
loop_
_entity_poly.entity_id
_entity_poly.type
_entity_poly.pdbx_seq_one_letter_code
_entity_poly.pdbx_strand_id
1 'polypeptide(L)'
;MAKPKTAGPKGQQPEALATFAASARNDGKKPKEIGLEATRATKPLRTSPEKKQDAATKVLREGVLGKDQGADEAIDKLPDRTRRH
;
A
#
# COMPACT_ATOMS: atom_id res chain seq x y z
N MET A 1 34.74 -8.94 19.55
CA MET A 1 33.36 -9.49 19.51
C MET A 1 32.40 -8.49 20.17
N ALA A 2 31.80 -7.56 19.42
CA ALA A 2 30.87 -6.58 19.98
C ALA A 2 29.42 -7.09 19.82
N LYS A 3 28.71 -7.27 20.94
CA LYS A 3 27.32 -7.77 20.99
C LYS A 3 26.34 -6.72 20.45
N PRO A 4 25.29 -7.09 19.69
CA PRO A 4 24.27 -6.14 19.26
C PRO A 4 23.39 -5.76 20.46
N LYS A 5 23.34 -4.47 20.78
CA LYS A 5 22.41 -3.92 21.79
C LYS A 5 21.06 -3.64 21.12
N THR A 6 20.04 -4.32 21.59
CA THR A 6 18.64 -4.10 21.23
C THR A 6 17.91 -3.56 22.45
N ALA A 7 16.80 -2.90 22.19
CA ALA A 7 15.57 -2.99 22.97
C ALA A 7 15.48 -2.38 24.40
N GLY A 8 14.43 -1.63 24.74
CA GLY A 8 14.30 -0.65 25.83
C GLY A 8 12.84 -0.50 26.21
N PRO A 9 12.35 0.44 27.05
CA PRO A 9 12.99 1.16 28.17
C PRO A 9 14.35 0.62 28.58
N LYS A 10 15.34 1.52 28.50
CA LYS A 10 16.81 1.26 28.48
C LYS A 10 17.24 0.22 27.43
N GLY A 11 17.18 0.64 26.16
CA GLY A 11 17.90 0.03 25.04
C GLY A 11 17.18 -0.06 23.67
N GLN A 12 15.89 0.30 23.53
CA GLN A 12 15.03 0.05 22.34
C GLN A 12 15.25 1.28 21.53
N GLN A 13 15.94 1.07 20.42
CA GLN A 13 15.82 2.03 19.36
C GLN A 13 14.36 2.02 18.90
N PRO A 14 13.74 3.21 18.75
CA PRO A 14 12.44 3.32 18.11
C PRO A 14 12.49 2.60 16.75
N GLU A 15 11.37 1.97 16.35
CA GLU A 15 11.32 1.09 15.18
C GLU A 15 11.85 1.74 13.90
N ALA A 16 11.69 3.06 13.75
CA ALA A 16 12.25 3.83 12.65
C ALA A 16 13.80 3.76 12.60
N LEU A 17 14.46 3.88 13.76
CA LEU A 17 15.93 3.79 13.87
C LEU A 17 16.42 2.35 13.74
N ALA A 18 15.69 1.38 14.30
CA ALA A 18 16.00 -0.03 14.11
C ALA A 18 15.91 -0.44 12.63
N THR A 19 14.87 0.02 11.94
CA THR A 19 14.67 -0.18 10.50
C THR A 19 15.78 0.48 9.69
N PHE A 20 16.12 1.73 10.00
CA PHE A 20 17.21 2.44 9.32
C PHE A 20 18.56 1.73 9.49
N ALA A 21 18.93 1.37 10.72
CA ALA A 21 20.19 0.69 11.02
C ALA A 21 20.27 -0.69 10.34
N ALA A 22 19.16 -1.40 10.25
CA ALA A 22 19.10 -2.70 9.62
C ALA A 22 19.12 -2.61 8.08
N SER A 23 18.44 -1.64 7.47
CA SER A 23 18.51 -1.38 6.02
C SER A 23 19.90 -0.92 5.59
N ALA A 24 20.58 -0.08 6.38
CA ALA A 24 21.94 0.37 6.11
C ALA A 24 22.95 -0.79 6.04
N ARG A 25 22.68 -1.89 6.75
CA ARG A 25 23.51 -3.11 6.74
C ARG A 25 23.15 -4.10 5.64
N ASN A 26 22.09 -3.84 4.88
CA ASN A 26 21.48 -4.78 3.93
C ASN A 26 21.28 -4.10 2.56
N ASP A 27 22.31 -3.41 2.07
CA ASP A 27 22.32 -2.69 0.79
C ASP A 27 21.16 -1.70 0.60
N GLY A 28 20.70 -1.07 1.69
CA GLY A 28 19.57 -0.15 1.68
C GLY A 28 18.20 -0.83 1.59
N LYS A 29 18.15 -2.18 1.60
CA LYS A 29 16.89 -2.94 1.60
C LYS A 29 16.46 -3.26 3.02
N LYS A 30 15.18 -3.04 3.28
CA LYS A 30 14.58 -3.42 4.56
C LYS A 30 14.62 -4.94 4.73
N PRO A 31 15.15 -5.48 5.85
CA PRO A 31 15.03 -6.91 6.16
C PRO A 31 13.56 -7.32 6.31
N LYS A 32 13.23 -8.56 5.92
CA LYS A 32 11.84 -9.06 5.93
C LYS A 32 11.28 -9.18 7.34
N GLU A 33 12.14 -9.38 8.33
CA GLU A 33 11.76 -9.55 9.72
C GLU A 33 11.39 -8.22 10.40
N ILE A 34 11.66 -7.08 9.74
CA ILE A 34 11.45 -5.75 10.33
C ILE A 34 10.22 -5.09 9.70
N GLY A 35 9.21 -4.84 10.55
CA GLY A 35 7.98 -4.13 10.25
C GLY A 35 6.81 -5.02 9.81
N LEU A 36 5.70 -4.38 9.45
CA LEU A 36 4.44 -5.07 9.19
C LEU A 36 4.35 -5.60 7.75
N GLU A 37 3.93 -6.85 7.59
CA GLU A 37 3.53 -7.41 6.31
C GLU A 37 2.05 -7.12 6.02
N ALA A 38 1.72 -6.99 4.74
CA ALA A 38 0.33 -6.77 4.33
C ALA A 38 -0.49 -8.05 4.55
N THR A 39 -1.52 -7.96 5.37
CA THR A 39 -2.49 -9.06 5.59
C THR A 39 -3.48 -9.14 4.44
N ARG A 40 -4.33 -10.18 4.39
CA ARG A 40 -5.42 -10.24 3.40
C ARG A 40 -6.31 -8.99 3.40
N ALA A 41 -6.50 -8.36 4.56
CA ALA A 41 -7.31 -7.16 4.70
C ALA A 41 -6.65 -5.90 4.13
N THR A 42 -5.31 -5.79 4.19
CA THR A 42 -4.58 -4.59 3.75
C THR A 42 -3.84 -4.78 2.42
N LYS A 43 -3.59 -6.03 2.00
CA LYS A 43 -2.85 -6.38 0.78
C LYS A 43 -3.54 -5.87 -0.48
N PRO A 44 -2.83 -5.12 -1.37
CA PRO A 44 -3.41 -4.53 -2.56
C PRO A 44 -4.29 -5.52 -3.35
N LEU A 45 -5.45 -5.05 -3.78
CA LEU A 45 -6.28 -5.80 -4.72
C LEU A 45 -5.61 -5.78 -6.10
N ARG A 46 -5.48 -6.96 -6.71
CA ARG A 46 -4.92 -7.07 -8.06
C ARG A 46 -5.88 -6.49 -9.08
N THR A 47 -5.41 -5.53 -9.86
CA THR A 47 -6.10 -5.01 -11.06
C THR A 47 -5.07 -4.40 -12.00
N SER A 48 -5.47 -4.13 -13.24
CA SER A 48 -4.60 -3.48 -14.22
C SER A 48 -4.62 -1.95 -14.02
N PRO A 49 -3.47 -1.26 -14.18
CA PRO A 49 -3.43 0.20 -14.16
C PRO A 49 -4.35 0.85 -15.19
N GLU A 50 -4.45 0.26 -16.38
CA GLU A 50 -5.25 0.77 -17.50
C GLU A 50 -6.74 0.81 -17.13
N LYS A 51 -7.26 -0.25 -16.50
CA LYS A 51 -8.64 -0.29 -16.03
C LYS A 51 -8.95 0.81 -15.01
N LYS A 52 -7.99 1.12 -14.13
CA LYS A 52 -8.16 2.24 -13.18
C LYS A 52 -8.19 3.58 -13.91
N GLN A 53 -7.31 3.75 -14.88
CA GLN A 53 -7.21 4.97 -15.67
C GLN A 53 -8.49 5.22 -16.48
N ASP A 54 -9.04 4.18 -17.10
CA ASP A 54 -10.28 4.28 -17.88
C ASP A 54 -11.47 4.68 -17.00
N ALA A 55 -11.64 4.02 -15.85
CA ALA A 55 -12.70 4.36 -14.90
C ALA A 55 -12.56 5.79 -14.37
N ALA A 56 -11.35 6.21 -13.98
CA ALA A 56 -11.09 7.58 -13.53
C ALA A 56 -11.39 8.62 -14.62
N THR A 57 -11.01 8.33 -15.87
CA THR A 57 -11.26 9.22 -17.01
C THR A 57 -12.76 9.41 -17.24
N LYS A 58 -13.55 8.34 -17.14
CA LYS A 58 -15.02 8.42 -17.27
C LYS A 58 -15.64 9.26 -16.16
N VAL A 59 -15.27 9.02 -14.89
CA VAL A 59 -15.76 9.81 -13.74
C VAL A 59 -15.47 11.30 -13.92
N LEU A 60 -14.22 11.64 -14.27
CA LEU A 60 -13.82 13.04 -14.45
C LEU A 60 -14.54 13.69 -15.63
N ARG A 61 -14.67 12.97 -16.75
CA ARG A 61 -15.36 13.48 -17.95
C ARG A 61 -16.85 13.67 -17.70
N GLU A 62 -17.50 12.72 -17.05
CA GLU A 62 -18.92 12.80 -16.69
C GLU A 62 -19.21 13.96 -15.74
N GLY A 63 -18.39 14.14 -14.70
CA GLY A 63 -18.52 15.28 -13.78
C GLY A 63 -18.37 16.64 -14.47
N VAL A 64 -17.58 16.74 -15.54
CA VAL A 64 -17.43 17.96 -16.34
C VAL A 64 -18.59 18.15 -17.32
N LEU A 65 -19.02 17.09 -18.00
CA LEU A 65 -20.05 17.18 -19.04
C LEU A 65 -21.48 17.22 -18.48
N GLY A 66 -21.69 16.75 -17.24
CA GLY A 66 -23.02 16.56 -16.66
C GLY A 66 -23.87 15.54 -17.43
N LYS A 67 -23.22 14.61 -18.14
CA LYS A 67 -23.85 13.58 -18.96
C LYS A 67 -23.24 12.23 -18.62
N ASP A 68 -24.09 11.22 -18.54
CA ASP A 68 -23.69 9.84 -18.33
C ASP A 68 -22.63 9.40 -19.37
N GLN A 69 -21.50 8.91 -18.88
CA GLN A 69 -20.42 8.31 -19.68
C GLN A 69 -20.14 6.86 -19.25
N GLY A 70 -21.04 6.27 -18.48
CA GLY A 70 -20.92 4.97 -17.85
C GLY A 70 -19.74 4.91 -16.88
N ALA A 71 -19.63 5.92 -16.01
CA ALA A 71 -18.64 5.96 -14.95
C ALA A 71 -18.93 4.89 -13.89
N ASP A 72 -20.19 4.71 -13.52
CA ASP A 72 -20.61 3.74 -12.51
C ASP A 72 -20.31 2.30 -12.93
N GLU A 73 -20.61 1.90 -14.19
CA GLU A 73 -20.29 0.55 -14.66
C GLU A 73 -18.78 0.32 -14.79
N ALA A 74 -18.00 1.38 -15.03
CA ALA A 74 -16.55 1.28 -15.07
C ALA A 74 -15.98 1.08 -13.65
N ILE A 75 -16.53 1.76 -12.65
CA ILE A 75 -16.21 1.54 -11.24
C ILE A 75 -16.62 0.13 -10.82
N ASP A 76 -17.80 -0.34 -11.23
CA ASP A 76 -18.30 -1.68 -10.90
C ASP A 76 -17.44 -2.82 -11.46
N LYS A 77 -16.69 -2.58 -12.53
CA LYS A 77 -15.72 -3.57 -13.06
C LYS A 77 -14.42 -3.63 -12.27
N LEU A 78 -14.14 -2.65 -11.41
CA LEU A 78 -12.95 -2.64 -10.56
C LEU A 78 -13.16 -3.49 -9.30
N PRO A 79 -12.09 -4.13 -8.80
CA PRO A 79 -12.19 -4.89 -7.56
C PRO A 79 -12.34 -3.94 -6.38
N ASP A 80 -13.30 -4.25 -5.53
CA ASP A 80 -13.70 -3.43 -4.39
C ASP A 80 -13.84 -4.30 -3.13
N ARG A 81 -13.27 -3.85 -2.01
CA ARG A 81 -13.36 -4.56 -0.72
C ARG A 81 -14.70 -4.32 -0.01
N THR A 82 -15.44 -3.29 -0.39
CA THR A 82 -16.65 -2.86 0.32
C THR A 82 -17.91 -3.52 -0.20
N ARG A 83 -17.86 -4.12 -1.40
CA ARG A 83 -19.01 -4.86 -1.95
C ARG A 83 -19.22 -6.16 -1.19
N ARG A 84 -20.45 -6.34 -0.71
CA ARG A 84 -20.94 -7.62 -0.21
C ARG A 84 -21.53 -8.39 -1.39
N HIS A 85 -21.07 -9.63 -1.59
CA HIS A 85 -21.67 -10.58 -2.53
C HIS A 85 -22.82 -11.33 -1.85
#